data_AF-A0A3S5DUC7-F1
#
_entry.id   AF-A0A3S5DUC7-F1
#
_cell.length_a   1.000
_cell.length_b   1.000
_cell.length_c   1.000
_cell.angle_alpha   90.00
_cell.angle_beta   90.00
_cell.angle_gamma   90.00
#
_symmetry.space_group_name_H-M   'P 1'
#
loop_
_entity.id
_entity.type
_entity.pdbx_description
1 polymer ?
#
loop_
_entity_poly.entity_id
_entity_poly.type
_entity_poly.pdbx_seq_one_letter_code
_entity_poly.pdbx_strand_id
1 'polypeptide(L)'
;MNRFVVAEPLWCTGCNTCLAACSDVHKTQGLQQHPRLALAKTSTLTAPVVCHHCEEAPCLQVCPVNAISQRMMRSNSTKASVLAASFVPWSAHLAQSALQEAVR
;
A
#
# COMPACT_ATOMS: atom_id res chain seq x y z
N MET A 1 6.81 -9.41 7.86
CA MET A 1 7.73 -8.25 7.74
C MET A 1 7.10 -7.23 6.80
N ASN A 2 7.00 -5.97 7.21
CA ASN A 2 6.65 -4.88 6.31
C ASN A 2 7.80 -4.66 5.32
N ARG A 3 7.56 -4.87 4.03
CA ARG A 3 8.55 -4.67 2.96
C ARG A 3 8.35 -3.30 2.32
N PHE A 4 8.61 -2.24 3.09
CA PHE A 4 8.66 -0.90 2.53
C PHE A 4 10.02 -0.62 1.91
N VAL A 5 10.02 0.04 0.75
CA VAL A 5 11.21 0.60 0.13
C VAL A 5 11.21 2.10 0.41
N VAL A 6 12.25 2.58 1.07
CA VAL A 6 12.45 4.00 1.38
C VAL A 6 13.65 4.49 0.61
N ALA A 7 13.47 5.60 -0.13
CA ALA A 7 14.55 6.27 -0.84
C ALA A 7 15.03 7.46 -0.01
N GLU A 8 16.32 7.51 0.30
CA GLU A 8 16.94 8.65 0.98
C GLU A 8 17.47 9.65 -0.08
N PRO A 9 16.85 10.83 -0.25
CA PRO A 9 17.22 11.78 -1.30
C PRO A 9 18.63 12.34 -1.15
N LEU A 10 19.14 12.50 0.07
CA LEU A 10 20.47 13.08 0.31
C LEU A 10 21.62 12.20 -0.23
N TRP A 11 21.36 10.91 -0.43
CA TRP A 11 22.34 9.94 -0.92
C TRP A 11 22.14 9.61 -2.39
N CYS A 12 21.07 10.09 -3.00
CA CYS A 12 20.75 9.79 -4.39
C CYS A 12 21.42 10.80 -5.33
N THR A 13 22.36 10.31 -6.14
CA THR A 13 23.09 11.10 -7.13
C THR A 13 22.42 11.14 -8.50
N GLY A 14 21.26 10.47 -8.66
CA GLY A 14 20.57 10.39 -9.94
C GLY A 14 21.26 9.52 -11.00
N CYS A 15 22.06 8.53 -10.58
CA CYS A 15 22.84 7.64 -11.46
C CYS A 15 22.01 6.64 -12.29
N ASN A 16 20.68 6.62 -12.16
CA ASN A 16 19.75 5.76 -12.90
C ASN A 16 19.94 4.23 -12.73
N THR A 17 20.87 3.76 -11.89
CA THR A 17 21.13 2.32 -11.70
C THR A 17 19.92 1.59 -11.12
N CYS A 18 19.14 2.24 -10.26
CA CYS A 18 17.89 1.70 -9.72
C CYS A 18 16.83 1.44 -10.80
N LEU A 19 16.78 2.26 -11.84
CA LEU A 19 15.88 2.07 -12.99
C LEU A 19 16.29 0.84 -13.79
N ALA A 20 17.58 0.76 -14.16
CA ALA A 20 18.13 -0.37 -14.90
C ALA A 20 17.92 -1.69 -14.15
N ALA A 21 18.28 -1.73 -12.86
CA ALA A 21 18.10 -2.91 -12.03
C ALA A 21 16.63 -3.35 -11.94
N CYS A 22 15.69 -2.40 -11.80
CA CYS A 22 14.27 -2.73 -11.77
C CYS A 22 13.79 -3.34 -13.09
N SER A 23 14.18 -2.75 -14.22
CA SER A 23 13.87 -3.29 -15.55
C SER A 23 14.45 -4.69 -15.74
N ASP A 24 15.73 -4.89 -15.45
CA ASP A 24 16.44 -6.14 -15.69
C ASP A 24 15.86 -7.29 -14.86
N VAL A 25 15.57 -7.07 -13.58
CA VAL A 25 14.95 -8.09 -12.73
C VAL A 25 13.59 -8.48 -13.28
N HIS A 26 12.75 -7.52 -13.67
CA HIS A 26 11.43 -7.83 -14.22
C HIS A 26 11.49 -8.44 -15.63
N LYS A 27 12.51 -8.13 -16.44
CA LYS A 27 12.79 -8.82 -17.71
C LYS A 27 12.93 -10.32 -17.53
N THR A 28 13.74 -10.72 -16.56
CA THR A 28 14.04 -12.15 -16.32
C THR A 28 12.79 -12.94 -15.94
N GLN A 29 11.75 -12.26 -15.49
CA GLN A 29 10.44 -12.84 -15.16
C GLN A 29 9.44 -12.80 -16.33
N GLY A 30 9.88 -12.43 -17.54
CA GLY A 30 9.03 -12.32 -18.73
C GLY A 30 8.12 -11.08 -18.74
N LEU A 31 8.39 -10.09 -17.88
CA LEU A 31 7.59 -8.87 -17.78
C LEU A 31 8.17 -7.75 -18.67
N GLN A 32 7.37 -6.71 -18.87
CA GLN A 32 7.77 -5.53 -19.64
C GLN A 32 9.06 -4.90 -19.09
N GLN A 33 9.87 -4.38 -20.01
CA GLN A 33 11.19 -3.76 -19.75
C GLN A 33 11.11 -2.33 -19.20
N HIS A 34 9.91 -1.87 -18.86
CA HIS A 34 9.75 -0.56 -18.27
C HIS A 34 9.99 -0.65 -16.76
N PRO A 35 10.89 0.17 -16.19
CA PRO A 35 11.10 0.21 -14.75
C PRO A 35 9.81 0.60 -14.04
N ARG A 36 9.58 0.00 -12.87
CA ARG A 36 8.38 0.23 -12.03
C ARG A 36 8.57 1.36 -11.02
N LEU A 37 9.57 2.20 -11.27
CA LEU A 37 9.92 3.38 -10.49
C LEU A 37 10.40 4.47 -11.44
N ALA A 38 10.31 5.72 -11.00
CA ALA A 38 10.76 6.89 -11.76
C ALA A 38 11.73 7.71 -10.92
N LEU A 39 12.59 8.52 -11.54
CA LEU A 39 13.39 9.49 -10.81
C LEU A 39 12.70 10.85 -10.83
N ALA A 40 12.35 11.34 -9.65
CA ALA A 40 11.97 12.73 -9.47
C ALA A 40 13.24 13.56 -9.26
N LYS A 41 13.31 14.70 -9.94
CA LYS A 41 14.42 15.63 -9.86
C LYS A 41 13.87 17.03 -9.59
N THR A 42 14.38 17.67 -8.57
CA THR A 42 14.19 19.11 -8.30
C THR A 42 15.51 19.84 -8.54
N SER A 43 15.55 21.15 -8.29
CA SER A 43 16.80 21.91 -8.37
C SER A 43 17.85 21.51 -7.34
N THR A 44 17.44 20.85 -6.25
CA THR A 44 18.31 20.56 -5.09
C THR A 44 18.39 19.09 -4.73
N LEU A 45 17.38 18.28 -5.07
CA LEU A 45 17.28 16.89 -4.67
C LEU A 45 16.89 16.01 -5.85
N THR A 46 17.40 14.79 -5.84
CA THR A 46 16.97 13.72 -6.73
C THR A 46 16.59 12.53 -5.87
N ALA A 47 15.50 11.85 -6.21
CA ALA A 47 15.13 10.62 -5.52
C ALA A 47 14.27 9.73 -6.42
N PRO A 48 14.43 8.39 -6.32
CA PRO A 48 13.50 7.48 -6.97
C PRO A 48 12.15 7.51 -6.25
N VAL A 49 11.09 7.71 -7.03
CA VAL A 49 9.70 7.57 -6.62
C VAL A 49 9.22 6.19 -7.01
N VAL A 50 8.70 5.44 -6.04
CA VAL A 50 8.27 4.04 -6.17
C VAL A 50 6.80 3.90 -5.81
N CYS A 51 6.17 2.81 -6.23
CA CYS A 51 4.89 2.41 -5.66
C CYS A 51 5.09 2.01 -4.19
N HIS A 52 4.38 2.66 -3.27
CA HIS A 52 4.50 2.38 -1.84
C HIS A 52 3.68 1.17 -1.37
N HIS A 53 2.87 0.57 -2.25
CA HIS A 53 1.95 -0.52 -1.89
C HIS A 53 1.09 -0.17 -0.66
N CYS A 54 0.48 1.01 -0.70
CA CYS A 54 -0.30 1.57 0.41
C CYS A 54 -1.34 0.57 0.95
N GLU A 55 -1.48 0.51 2.27
CA GLU A 55 -2.51 -0.30 2.93
C GLU A 55 -3.92 0.14 2.51
N GLU A 56 -4.14 1.46 2.52
CA GLU A 56 -5.33 2.12 2.03
C GLU A 56 -5.05 2.76 0.66
N ALA A 57 -4.99 1.91 -0.38
CA ALA A 57 -4.64 2.33 -1.73
C ALA A 57 -5.84 2.93 -2.50
N PRO A 58 -5.91 4.25 -2.74
CA PRO A 58 -7.00 4.84 -3.53
C PRO A 58 -6.96 4.39 -5.00
N CYS A 59 -5.77 4.07 -5.53
CA CYS A 59 -5.62 3.54 -6.89
C CYS A 59 -6.34 2.19 -7.10
N LEU A 60 -6.51 1.40 -6.04
CA LEU A 60 -7.30 0.17 -6.09
C LEU A 60 -8.80 0.49 -6.12
N GLN A 61 -9.25 1.47 -5.33
CA GLN A 61 -10.67 1.86 -5.23
C GLN A 61 -11.23 2.43 -6.54
N VAL A 62 -10.40 3.12 -7.32
CA VAL A 62 -10.82 3.77 -8.58
C VAL A 62 -10.69 2.89 -9.82
N CYS A 63 -10.13 1.68 -9.71
CA CYS A 63 -9.86 0.85 -10.88
C CYS A 63 -11.16 0.20 -11.42
N PRO A 64 -11.69 0.63 -12.58
CA PRO A 64 -13.02 0.21 -13.04
C PRO A 64 -13.07 -1.27 -13.43
N VAL A 65 -11.92 -1.86 -13.76
CA VAL A 65 -11.79 -3.24 -14.22
C VAL A 65 -11.20 -4.17 -13.16
N ASN A 66 -10.96 -3.68 -11.94
CA ASN A 66 -10.36 -4.44 -10.85
C ASN A 66 -9.01 -5.11 -11.21
N ALA A 67 -8.20 -4.45 -12.04
CA ALA A 67 -6.89 -4.97 -12.46
C ALA A 67 -5.84 -4.96 -11.32
N ILE A 68 -6.08 -4.18 -10.26
CA ILE A 68 -5.20 -4.04 -9.11
C ILE A 68 -5.82 -4.77 -7.92
N SER A 69 -5.05 -5.63 -7.25
CA SER A 69 -5.49 -6.31 -6.03
C SER A 69 -4.44 -6.23 -4.93
N GLN A 70 -4.87 -6.22 -3.66
CA GLN A 70 -3.93 -6.25 -2.53
C GLN A 70 -3.08 -7.53 -2.48
N ARG A 71 -3.55 -8.64 -3.07
CA ARG A 71 -2.78 -9.90 -3.11
C ARG A 71 -1.55 -9.81 -4.00
N MET A 72 -1.61 -9.04 -5.08
CA MET A 72 -0.43 -8.67 -5.90
C MET A 72 0.59 -7.84 -5.09
N MET A 73 0.17 -7.28 -3.95
CA MET A 73 0.97 -6.44 -3.06
C MET A 73 1.34 -7.12 -1.72
N ARG A 74 0.89 -8.36 -1.46
CA ARG A 74 1.16 -9.08 -0.19
C ARG A 74 2.32 -10.05 -0.34
N SER A 75 3.51 -9.66 0.10
CA SER A 75 4.44 -10.66 0.65
C SER A 75 3.88 -11.10 2.00
N ASN A 76 3.21 -12.25 1.98
CA ASN A 76 2.71 -13.05 3.10
C ASN A 76 2.80 -12.40 4.50
N SER A 77 1.68 -11.84 4.95
CA SER A 77 1.40 -11.68 6.37
C SER A 77 0.07 -12.38 6.62
N THR A 78 0.15 -13.47 7.37
CA THR A 78 -0.95 -14.14 8.05
C THR A 78 -1.73 -13.08 8.84
N LYS A 79 -2.89 -12.67 8.31
CA LYS A 79 -4.00 -12.04 9.02
C LYS A 79 -5.18 -11.92 8.06
N ALA A 80 -5.79 -13.08 7.77
CA ALA A 80 -7.22 -13.10 7.51
C ALA A 80 -7.90 -13.00 8.88
N SER A 81 -7.98 -11.77 9.40
CA SER A 81 -8.71 -11.48 10.65
C SER A 81 -9.97 -10.65 10.39
N VAL A 82 -10.42 -10.53 9.13
CA VAL A 82 -11.74 -9.98 8.81
C VAL A 82 -12.75 -11.13 8.69
N LEU A 83 -12.86 -11.91 9.78
CA LEU A 83 -14.11 -12.53 10.21
C LEU A 83 -14.90 -11.57 11.13
N ALA A 84 -14.48 -10.31 11.21
CA ALA A 84 -15.15 -9.26 11.97
C ALA A 84 -15.83 -8.28 11.01
N ALA A 85 -17.09 -8.56 10.64
CA ALA A 85 -18.10 -7.52 10.35
C ALA A 85 -19.49 -8.08 9.98
N SER A 86 -19.68 -9.39 9.78
CA SER A 86 -21.00 -9.92 9.34
C SER A 86 -21.93 -10.40 10.47
N PHE A 87 -21.62 -10.15 11.75
CA PHE A 87 -22.55 -10.48 12.85
C PHE A 87 -22.58 -9.38 13.91
N VAL A 88 -23.24 -8.27 13.58
CA VAL A 88 -23.92 -7.42 14.58
C VAL A 88 -25.39 -7.38 14.19
N PRO A 89 -26.30 -7.82 15.07
CA PRO A 89 -27.32 -6.87 15.50
C PRO A 89 -27.83 -6.99 16.96
N TRP A 90 -27.11 -7.55 17.94
CA TRP A 90 -27.65 -7.62 19.33
C TRP A 90 -27.16 -6.51 20.30
N SER A 91 -25.97 -5.93 20.13
CA SER A 91 -25.41 -5.05 21.17
C SER A 91 -26.07 -3.66 21.31
N ALA A 92 -27.04 -3.30 20.47
CA ALA A 92 -27.71 -2.00 20.53
C ALA A 92 -28.73 -1.88 21.68
N HIS A 93 -29.20 -2.99 22.27
CA HIS A 93 -30.20 -2.94 23.36
C HIS A 93 -29.60 -2.74 24.76
N LEU A 94 -28.28 -2.89 24.95
CA LEU A 94 -27.61 -2.74 26.25
C LEU A 94 -26.99 -1.34 26.47
N ALA A 95 -26.91 -0.51 25.43
CA ALA A 95 -26.40 0.85 25.54
C ALA A 95 -27.48 1.89 25.92
N GLN A 96 -28.77 1.57 25.76
CA GLN A 96 -29.87 2.48 26.07
C GLN A 96 -30.27 2.44 27.56
N SER A 97 -30.07 1.33 28.26
CA SER A 97 -30.34 1.25 29.70
C SER A 97 -29.32 2.02 30.55
N ALA A 98 -28.07 2.16 30.09
CA ALA A 98 -27.04 2.91 30.82
C ALA A 98 -27.21 4.44 30.77
N LEU A 99 -28.00 4.97 29.83
CA LEU A 99 -28.30 6.41 29.74
C LEU A 99 -29.49 6.84 30.62
N GLN A 100 -30.33 5.92 31.08
CA GLN A 100 -31.50 6.26 31.92
C GLN A 100 -31.17 6.38 33.41
N GLU A 101 -30.06 5.82 33.89
CA GLU A 101 -29.59 6.00 35.27
C GLU A 101 -28.86 7.34 35.51
N ALA A 102 -28.45 8.05 34.45
CA ALA A 102 -27.68 9.30 34.56
C ALA A 102 -28.53 10.58 34.61
N VAL A 103 -29.86 10.47 34.57
CA VAL A 103 -30.83 11.59 34.68
C VAL A 103 -31.76 11.41 35.90
N ARG A 104 -31.24 10.78 36.95
CA ARG A 104 -31.75 10.88 38.33
C ARG A 104 -30.62 11.32 39.23
#